data_AF-V4B3U8-F1
#
_entry.id   AF-V4B3U8-F1
#
_cell.length_a   1.000
_cell.length_b   1.000
_cell.length_c   1.000
_cell.angle_alpha   90.00
_cell.angle_beta   90.00
_cell.angle_gamma   90.00
#
_symmetry.space_group_name_H-M   'P 1'
#
loop_
_entity.id
_entity.type
_entity.pdbx_description
1 polymer ?
#
loop_
_entity_poly.entity_id
_entity_poly.type
_entity_poly.pdbx_seq_one_letter_code
_entity_poly.pdbx_strand_id
1 'polypeptide(L)'
;MEDSNRGSSLIDYVLADIRALSNITKFGVNTFNEFSYHASLCFRVKLEHKHKCVTPLVKNSKDHQRLNRWNPSKSSELKQLLLSELDSLTNLVNSSPMSVDNIAKNISCVLQDVGARCLGVKTVKSSTRSSTKKSYSNEWFDSKCRLARQDFNRVRNKYLRKRCSTNRKCFCSARSYYSKVKRHAKFKLSKLKARKISSLHKCDPKQFWNEIKSSYHQVPKTDLCVNDFFEHFKAAFGNELNSSSNTLNDVSDHNGILFYQNGTFHKAEKRLASQGRKALGAVISRAGSLCLDIRSKCTLYNSCVASVLLYGCEVWGFIKGRNIEIIQNDFVRYTLSLGKATPLIAAISEIGLYPLSVIRKCRILKYWQRIALSNNPLLRAVYEALCSDALSGKHNWLYNVKILLDQIGFSYVFTNPGSVYFKSLKSRIYDQYVQEWWSSLVESSKLRFFRNFKINSQYETYLDANIATKFRSIICKFRCGNLQLRVETGRYTKIPRDKRICECCKSKHYIEDEFHFLLCCPIYSHLRQKFFHKQFWSFPSLLKMNILMNPKSHSQVLSLGRYLYEAYKLRETIVINL
;
A
#
# COMPACT_ATOMS: atom_id res chain seq x y z
N MET A 1 4.71 -0.94 -29.13
CA MET A 1 3.72 -1.65 -28.29
C MET A 1 4.20 -1.61 -26.84
N GLU A 2 3.82 -0.56 -26.10
CA GLU A 2 4.05 -0.48 -24.64
C GLU A 2 2.68 -0.32 -23.97
N ASP A 3 2.18 -1.42 -23.39
CA ASP A 3 0.97 -1.43 -22.58
C ASP A 3 1.16 -0.60 -21.31
N SER A 4 0.16 0.24 -21.03
CA SER A 4 0.07 1.06 -19.84
C SER A 4 -0.52 0.27 -18.66
N ASN A 5 0.01 0.49 -17.45
CA ASN A 5 -0.21 -0.33 -16.26
C ASN A 5 -1.57 -0.15 -15.55
N ARG A 6 -2.60 0.43 -16.18
CA ARG A 6 -3.95 0.53 -15.58
C ARG A 6 -5.03 0.54 -16.67
N GLY A 7 -5.81 -0.53 -16.74
CA GLY A 7 -7.09 -0.56 -17.45
C GLY A 7 -6.99 -0.90 -18.93
N SER A 8 -7.31 -2.16 -19.24
CA SER A 8 -7.91 -2.57 -20.50
C SER A 8 -9.24 -1.83 -20.73
N SER A 9 -9.18 -0.57 -21.16
CA SER A 9 -10.31 0.07 -21.84
C SER A 9 -10.01 -0.02 -23.33
N LEU A 10 -10.58 -1.06 -23.96
CA LEU A 10 -10.39 -1.41 -25.37
C LEU A 10 -11.14 -0.48 -26.32
N ILE A 11 -11.90 0.49 -25.80
CA ILE A 11 -12.77 1.39 -26.57
C ILE A 11 -12.80 2.76 -25.85
N ASP A 12 -12.70 3.85 -26.61
CA ASP A 12 -13.02 5.20 -26.11
C ASP A 12 -14.55 5.33 -26.03
N TYR A 13 -15.12 5.66 -24.87
CA TYR A 13 -16.57 5.82 -24.71
C TYR A 13 -16.95 7.30 -24.57
N VAL A 14 -18.05 7.70 -25.19
CA VAL A 14 -18.73 8.96 -24.93
C VAL A 14 -20.03 8.63 -24.20
N LEU A 15 -20.17 9.09 -22.95
CA LEU A 15 -21.41 8.98 -22.20
C LEU A 15 -22.27 10.21 -22.53
N ALA A 16 -23.42 9.97 -23.15
CA ALA A 16 -24.41 10.99 -23.47
C ALA A 16 -25.76 10.54 -22.90
N ASP A 17 -26.56 11.46 -22.37
CA ASP A 17 -27.96 11.15 -22.08
C ASP A 17 -28.73 10.99 -23.40
N ILE A 18 -29.93 10.39 -23.33
CA ILE A 18 -30.75 10.11 -24.52
C ILE A 18 -31.06 11.39 -25.33
N ARG A 19 -31.12 12.54 -24.64
CA ARG A 19 -31.38 13.86 -25.24
C ARG A 19 -30.15 14.48 -25.90
N ALA A 20 -28.95 14.13 -25.47
CA ALA A 20 -27.70 14.57 -26.08
C ALA A 20 -27.33 13.71 -27.29
N LEU A 21 -27.78 12.46 -27.34
CA LEU A 21 -27.61 11.56 -28.48
C LEU A 21 -28.32 12.07 -29.74
N SER A 22 -29.54 12.62 -29.60
CA SER A 22 -30.28 13.22 -30.73
C SER A 22 -29.58 14.45 -31.34
N ASN A 23 -28.65 15.05 -30.62
CA ASN A 23 -27.85 16.18 -31.09
C ASN A 23 -26.60 15.73 -31.85
N ILE A 24 -26.22 14.45 -31.86
CA ILE A 24 -25.04 13.96 -32.60
C ILE A 24 -25.44 13.70 -34.06
N THR A 25 -24.97 14.54 -34.98
CA THR A 25 -25.30 14.49 -36.41
C THR A 25 -24.31 13.72 -37.26
N LYS A 26 -23.10 13.47 -36.75
CA LYS A 26 -22.09 12.65 -37.42
C LYS A 26 -21.25 11.96 -36.36
N PHE A 27 -20.92 10.69 -36.58
CA PHE A 27 -20.01 9.92 -35.74
C PHE A 27 -19.11 9.07 -36.66
N GLY A 28 -17.83 8.98 -36.33
CA GLY A 28 -16.86 8.22 -37.10
C GLY A 28 -15.64 7.84 -36.26
N VAL A 29 -15.04 6.71 -36.59
CA VAL A 29 -13.80 6.23 -36.00
C VAL A 29 -12.70 6.43 -37.05
N ASN A 30 -11.75 7.32 -36.81
CA ASN A 30 -10.66 7.55 -37.76
C ASN A 30 -9.65 6.40 -37.72
N THR A 31 -8.87 6.23 -38.79
CA THR A 31 -7.80 5.24 -38.84
C THR A 31 -6.72 5.49 -37.78
N PHE A 32 -6.06 4.40 -37.35
CA PHE A 32 -4.91 4.49 -36.46
C PHE A 32 -3.84 5.41 -37.06
N ASN A 33 -3.37 6.37 -36.25
CA ASN A 33 -2.30 7.27 -36.66
C ASN A 33 -1.06 7.08 -35.78
N GLU A 34 0.08 7.57 -36.25
CA GLU A 34 1.37 7.40 -35.55
C GLU A 34 1.47 8.20 -34.22
N PHE A 35 0.46 9.01 -33.93
CA PHE A 35 0.42 9.96 -32.81
C PHE A 35 -0.34 9.41 -31.60
N SER A 36 -1.18 8.39 -31.77
CA SER A 36 -1.97 7.76 -30.72
C SER A 36 -1.98 6.24 -30.88
N TYR A 37 -2.06 5.51 -29.77
CA TYR A 37 -2.33 4.06 -29.81
C TYR A 37 -3.83 3.76 -29.99
N HIS A 38 -4.66 4.80 -30.14
CA HIS A 38 -6.10 4.73 -30.32
C HIS A 38 -6.50 5.35 -31.66
N ALA A 39 -7.49 4.75 -32.32
CA ALA A 39 -8.24 5.33 -33.42
C ALA A 39 -9.08 6.50 -32.89
N SER A 40 -8.88 7.72 -33.39
CA SER A 40 -9.59 8.89 -32.83
C SER A 40 -11.07 8.88 -33.20
N LEU A 41 -11.95 9.00 -32.22
CA LEU A 41 -13.38 9.26 -32.45
C LEU A 41 -13.58 10.69 -32.95
N CYS A 42 -14.40 10.85 -33.98
CA CYS A 42 -14.82 12.13 -34.52
C CYS A 42 -16.35 12.19 -34.50
N PHE A 43 -16.91 13.25 -33.92
CA PHE A 43 -18.35 13.46 -33.96
C PHE A 43 -18.71 14.92 -34.18
N ARG A 44 -19.90 15.17 -34.71
CA ARG A 44 -20.47 16.51 -34.92
C ARG A 44 -21.74 16.63 -34.09
N VAL A 45 -21.84 17.67 -33.28
CA VAL A 45 -23.03 17.96 -32.47
C VAL A 45 -23.76 19.15 -33.05
N LYS A 46 -25.08 19.04 -33.25
CA LYS A 46 -25.98 20.14 -33.57
C LYS A 46 -26.44 20.74 -32.25
N LEU A 47 -25.94 21.92 -31.93
CA LEU A 47 -26.37 22.68 -30.76
C LEU A 47 -27.51 23.59 -31.19
N GLU A 48 -28.73 23.31 -30.74
CA GLU A 48 -29.80 24.30 -30.83
C GLU A 48 -29.54 25.39 -29.79
N HIS A 49 -29.11 26.56 -30.25
CA HIS A 49 -28.92 27.74 -29.41
C HIS A 49 -30.28 28.25 -28.91
N LYS A 50 -30.81 27.66 -27.84
CA LYS A 50 -31.98 28.17 -27.09
C LYS A 50 -31.74 28.36 -25.59
N HIS A 51 -30.49 28.55 -25.18
CA HIS A 51 -30.19 29.02 -23.82
C HIS A 51 -29.38 30.31 -23.87
N LYS A 52 -29.94 31.36 -23.25
CA LYS A 52 -29.22 32.59 -22.90
C LYS A 52 -27.89 32.17 -22.27
N CYS A 53 -26.80 32.76 -22.76
CA CYS A 53 -25.48 32.64 -22.18
C CYS A 53 -25.61 32.90 -20.67
N VAL A 54 -25.52 31.85 -19.85
CA VAL A 54 -25.40 32.04 -18.41
C VAL A 54 -24.01 32.61 -18.24
N THR A 55 -23.95 33.94 -18.06
CA THR A 55 -22.76 34.62 -17.60
C THR A 55 -22.23 33.80 -16.43
N PRO A 56 -20.95 33.38 -16.46
CA PRO A 56 -20.38 32.62 -15.36
C PRO A 56 -20.67 33.40 -14.09
N LEU A 57 -21.29 32.75 -13.09
CA LEU A 57 -21.56 33.34 -11.78
C LEU A 57 -20.32 34.14 -11.37
N VAL A 58 -20.43 35.46 -11.48
CA VAL A 58 -19.45 36.37 -10.93
C VAL A 58 -19.39 35.94 -9.48
N LYS A 59 -18.23 35.45 -9.04
CA LYS A 59 -18.00 35.28 -7.61
C LYS A 59 -18.24 36.65 -7.04
N ASN A 60 -19.40 36.86 -6.42
CA ASN A 60 -19.61 38.02 -5.58
C ASN A 60 -18.40 38.03 -4.65
N SER A 61 -17.58 39.07 -4.79
CA SER A 61 -16.57 39.43 -3.81
C SER A 61 -17.35 39.70 -2.54
N LYS A 62 -17.61 38.64 -1.76
CA LYS A 62 -18.12 38.78 -0.42
C LYS A 62 -17.00 39.44 0.34
N ASP A 63 -17.10 40.76 0.47
CA ASP A 63 -16.40 41.47 1.52
C ASP A 63 -16.72 40.73 2.81
N HIS A 64 -15.74 39.99 3.34
CA HIS A 64 -15.90 39.28 4.58
C HIS A 64 -15.91 40.32 5.70
N GLN A 65 -17.11 40.73 6.08
CA GLN A 65 -17.40 41.43 7.31
C GLN A 65 -16.83 40.62 8.48
N ARG A 66 -15.82 41.16 9.16
CA ARG A 66 -15.28 40.57 10.40
C ARG A 66 -15.76 41.41 11.58
N LEU A 67 -16.32 40.73 12.58
CA LEU A 67 -16.65 41.32 13.86
C LEU A 67 -15.38 41.91 14.50
N ASN A 68 -15.50 43.05 15.17
CA ASN A 68 -14.40 43.58 15.97
C ASN A 68 -13.99 42.58 17.07
N ARG A 69 -12.73 42.66 17.53
CA ARG A 69 -12.24 41.80 18.61
C ARG A 69 -13.09 42.02 19.86
N TRP A 70 -13.37 40.93 20.57
CA TRP A 70 -14.11 40.94 21.82
C TRP A 70 -13.52 41.93 22.83
N ASN A 71 -14.38 42.72 23.48
CA ASN A 71 -14.03 43.62 24.57
C ASN A 71 -14.82 43.22 25.83
N PRO A 72 -14.16 42.85 26.94
CA PRO A 72 -14.84 42.44 28.17
C PRO A 72 -15.87 43.46 28.71
N SER A 73 -15.69 44.76 28.45
CA SER A 73 -16.64 45.79 28.89
C SER A 73 -18.00 45.74 28.18
N LYS A 74 -18.11 45.02 27.05
CA LYS A 74 -19.36 44.80 26.31
C LYS A 74 -20.16 43.58 26.78
N SER A 75 -19.73 42.91 27.85
CA SER A 75 -20.36 41.68 28.33
C SER A 75 -21.81 41.83 28.79
N SER A 76 -22.18 42.95 29.42
CA SER A 76 -23.56 43.21 29.87
C SER A 76 -24.50 43.46 28.70
N GLU A 77 -24.04 44.25 27.73
CA GLU A 77 -24.76 44.59 26.49
C GLU A 77 -24.99 43.34 25.60
N LEU A 78 -23.97 42.48 25.45
CA LEU A 78 -24.13 41.22 24.72
C LEU A 78 -25.18 40.31 25.38
N LYS A 79 -25.19 40.24 26.72
CA LYS A 79 -26.18 39.44 27.46
C LYS A 79 -27.60 39.95 27.22
N GLN A 80 -27.82 41.27 27.27
CA GLN A 80 -29.14 41.85 27.01
C GLN A 80 -29.62 41.57 25.57
N LEU A 81 -28.73 41.71 24.58
CA LEU A 81 -29.07 41.43 23.17
C LEU A 81 -29.34 39.94 22.89
N LEU A 82 -28.66 39.03 23.58
CA LEU A 82 -28.95 37.60 23.48
C LEU A 82 -30.29 37.25 24.12
N LEU A 83 -30.61 37.88 25.26
CA LEU A 83 -31.90 37.69 25.93
C LEU A 83 -33.06 38.20 25.07
N SER A 84 -32.87 39.28 24.30
CA SER A 84 -33.91 39.77 23.38
C SER A 84 -34.18 38.85 22.18
N GLU A 85 -33.26 37.94 21.84
CA GLU A 85 -33.41 37.00 20.72
C GLU A 85 -33.76 35.57 21.20
N LEU A 86 -34.02 35.39 22.50
CA LEU A 86 -34.19 34.07 23.12
C LEU A 86 -35.42 33.33 22.57
N ASP A 87 -36.54 34.01 22.35
CA ASP A 87 -37.75 33.41 21.77
C ASP A 87 -37.53 32.96 20.32
N SER A 88 -36.78 33.75 19.55
CA SER A 88 -36.43 33.44 18.15
C SER A 88 -35.51 32.21 18.06
N LEU A 89 -34.53 32.12 18.97
CA LEU A 89 -33.66 30.94 19.10
C LEU A 89 -34.43 29.70 19.58
N THR A 90 -35.37 29.87 20.50
CA THR A 90 -36.18 28.77 21.05
C THR A 90 -37.13 28.22 19.99
N ASN A 91 -37.73 29.07 19.16
CA ASN A 91 -38.57 28.68 18.03
C ASN A 91 -37.78 27.98 16.91
N LEU A 92 -36.51 28.36 16.69
CA LEU A 92 -35.61 27.68 15.75
C LEU A 92 -35.23 26.26 16.19
N VAL A 93 -35.21 25.99 17.51
CA VAL A 93 -34.90 24.67 18.08
C VAL A 93 -36.14 23.78 18.15
N ASN A 94 -37.32 24.36 18.40
CA ASN A 94 -38.57 23.63 18.61
C ASN A 94 -39.35 23.33 17.30
N SER A 95 -38.87 23.78 16.14
CA SER A 95 -39.50 23.48 14.84
C SER A 95 -39.00 22.16 14.22
N SER A 96 -39.89 21.38 13.59
CA SER A 96 -39.65 20.03 13.03
C SER A 96 -39.58 20.04 11.48
N PRO A 97 -38.92 19.08 10.80
CA PRO A 97 -37.53 18.68 10.89
C PRO A 97 -36.71 19.37 9.78
N MET A 98 -36.02 20.46 10.09
CA MET A 98 -34.94 20.96 9.22
C MET A 98 -33.66 20.16 9.48
N SER A 99 -32.79 20.02 8.47
CA SER A 99 -31.49 19.39 8.69
C SER A 99 -30.71 20.14 9.77
N VAL A 100 -29.96 19.41 10.60
CA VAL A 100 -29.15 19.96 11.70
C VAL A 100 -28.23 21.07 11.20
N ASP A 101 -27.69 20.94 9.99
CA ASP A 101 -26.85 21.96 9.37
C ASP A 101 -27.61 23.26 9.09
N ASN A 102 -28.89 23.19 8.74
CA ASN A 102 -29.70 24.37 8.47
C ASN A 102 -30.10 25.08 9.77
N ILE A 103 -30.43 24.32 10.83
CA ILE A 103 -30.67 24.86 12.17
C ILE A 103 -29.39 25.51 12.71
N ALA A 104 -28.26 24.81 12.64
CA ALA A 104 -26.96 25.32 13.07
C ALA A 104 -26.56 26.58 12.29
N LYS A 105 -26.85 26.63 10.98
CA LYS A 105 -26.62 27.82 10.16
C LYS A 105 -27.51 28.99 10.58
N ASN A 106 -28.80 28.75 10.84
CA ASN A 106 -29.73 29.80 11.25
C ASN A 106 -29.38 30.35 12.64
N ILE A 107 -29.07 29.47 13.60
CA ILE A 107 -28.55 29.88 14.92
C ILE A 107 -27.25 30.66 14.77
N SER A 108 -26.33 30.19 13.91
CA SER A 108 -25.09 30.91 13.65
C SER A 108 -25.33 32.29 13.04
N CYS A 109 -26.33 32.45 12.17
CA CYS A 109 -26.70 33.76 11.61
C CYS A 109 -27.23 34.71 12.71
N VAL A 110 -28.12 34.24 13.59
CA VAL A 110 -28.64 35.04 14.70
C VAL A 110 -27.51 35.46 15.65
N LEU A 111 -26.63 34.53 16.02
CA LEU A 111 -25.48 34.84 16.87
C LEU A 111 -24.48 35.80 16.20
N GLN A 112 -24.30 35.69 14.89
CA GLN A 112 -23.45 36.61 14.12
C GLN A 112 -24.05 38.02 14.04
N ASP A 113 -25.37 38.13 13.90
CA ASP A 113 -26.08 39.42 13.90
C ASP A 113 -26.01 40.10 15.27
N VAL A 114 -26.28 39.35 16.34
CA VAL A 114 -26.12 39.85 17.72
C VAL A 114 -24.68 40.29 17.98
N GLY A 115 -23.70 39.51 17.51
CA GLY A 115 -22.29 39.87 17.57
C GLY A 115 -21.96 41.15 16.77
N ALA A 116 -22.58 41.33 15.61
CA ALA A 116 -22.41 42.52 14.75
C ALA A 116 -23.00 43.77 15.40
N ARG A 117 -24.19 43.66 15.99
CA ARG A 117 -24.86 44.73 16.74
C ARG A 117 -24.08 45.14 17.99
N CYS A 118 -23.50 44.17 18.71
CA CYS A 118 -22.76 44.43 19.96
C CYS A 118 -21.35 44.98 19.72
N LEU A 119 -20.61 44.43 18.75
CA LEU A 119 -19.18 44.73 18.57
C LEU A 119 -18.89 45.65 17.38
N GLY A 120 -19.86 45.82 16.47
CA GLY A 120 -19.65 46.47 15.18
C GLY A 120 -18.84 45.62 14.20
N VAL A 121 -18.93 45.98 12.92
CA VAL A 121 -18.30 45.24 11.82
C VAL A 121 -17.20 46.07 11.17
N LYS A 122 -16.04 45.45 10.89
CA LYS A 122 -15.01 46.04 10.01
C LYS A 122 -15.14 45.49 8.59
N THR A 123 -15.27 46.40 7.62
CA THR A 123 -15.09 46.11 6.19
C THR A 123 -13.60 46.04 5.88
N VAL A 124 -13.10 44.83 5.64
CA VAL A 124 -11.74 44.64 5.15
C VAL A 124 -11.76 44.87 3.64
N LYS A 125 -11.26 46.03 3.17
CA LYS A 125 -10.99 46.22 1.74
C LYS A 125 -10.06 45.09 1.29
N SER A 126 -10.53 44.27 0.35
CA SER A 126 -9.67 43.24 -0.25
C SER A 126 -8.49 43.96 -0.88
N SER A 127 -7.28 43.82 -0.30
CA SER A 127 -6.08 44.26 -1.03
C SER A 127 -6.09 43.47 -2.33
N THR A 128 -6.06 44.16 -3.46
CA THR A 128 -5.72 43.60 -4.75
C THR A 128 -4.40 42.85 -4.58
N ARG A 129 -4.50 41.55 -4.30
CA ARG A 129 -3.36 40.65 -4.37
C ARG A 129 -2.92 40.73 -5.82
N SER A 130 -1.83 41.46 -6.03
CA SER A 130 -0.93 41.28 -7.16
C SER A 130 -0.96 39.80 -7.52
N SER A 131 -1.50 39.53 -8.71
CA SER A 131 -1.48 38.20 -9.28
C SER A 131 -0.04 37.89 -9.70
N THR A 132 0.83 37.69 -8.72
CA THR A 132 1.87 36.69 -8.90
C THR A 132 1.12 35.38 -9.02
N LYS A 133 0.69 35.06 -10.25
CA LYS A 133 0.48 33.69 -10.69
C LYS A 133 1.77 33.00 -10.30
N LYS A 134 1.81 32.36 -9.11
CA LYS A 134 2.75 31.30 -8.82
C LYS A 134 2.53 30.34 -9.97
N SER A 135 3.42 30.42 -10.95
CA SER A 135 3.53 29.41 -11.98
C SER A 135 3.45 28.11 -11.21
N TYR A 136 2.42 27.31 -11.48
CA TYR A 136 2.36 25.94 -11.02
C TYR A 136 3.53 25.24 -11.70
N SER A 137 4.73 25.46 -11.17
CA SER A 137 5.91 24.70 -11.49
C SER A 137 5.54 23.30 -11.05
N ASN A 138 5.27 22.45 -12.04
CA ASN A 138 5.12 21.04 -11.79
C ASN A 138 6.35 20.63 -10.97
N GLU A 139 6.15 20.26 -9.71
CA GLU A 139 7.21 20.08 -8.71
C GLU A 139 8.28 19.05 -9.15
N TRP A 140 7.91 18.17 -10.09
CA TRP A 140 8.79 17.16 -10.69
C TRP A 140 9.48 17.63 -11.99
N PHE A 141 9.04 18.73 -12.61
CA PHE A 141 9.48 19.17 -13.95
C PHE A 141 10.74 20.04 -13.84
N ASP A 142 11.91 19.37 -13.91
CA ASP A 142 13.22 20.00 -13.75
C ASP A 142 13.78 20.64 -15.04
N SER A 143 14.99 21.22 -14.95
CA SER A 143 15.71 21.80 -16.09
C SER A 143 15.94 20.78 -17.22
N LYS A 144 16.21 19.52 -16.87
CA LYS A 144 16.40 18.43 -17.82
C LYS A 144 15.11 18.13 -18.58
N CYS A 145 13.95 18.16 -17.91
CA CYS A 145 12.65 18.03 -18.55
C CYS A 145 12.36 19.19 -19.50
N ARG A 146 12.73 20.43 -19.14
CA ARG A 146 12.62 21.61 -20.01
C ARG A 146 13.41 21.43 -21.31
N LEU A 147 14.70 21.08 -21.20
CA LEU A 147 15.58 20.86 -22.34
C LEU A 147 15.08 19.74 -23.25
N ALA A 148 14.69 18.59 -22.66
CA ALA A 148 14.16 17.47 -23.42
C ALA A 148 12.82 17.80 -24.11
N ARG A 149 11.97 18.64 -23.51
CA ARG A 149 10.71 19.12 -24.13
C ARG A 149 10.99 20.07 -25.28
N GLN A 150 11.93 20.99 -25.13
CA GLN A 150 12.34 21.92 -26.19
C GLN A 150 12.86 21.16 -27.40
N ASP A 151 13.76 20.19 -27.19
CA ASP A 151 14.27 19.33 -28.26
C ASP A 151 13.16 18.52 -28.93
N PHE A 152 12.31 17.86 -28.15
CA PHE A 152 11.16 17.12 -28.67
C PHE A 152 10.26 18.00 -29.54
N ASN A 153 9.92 19.21 -29.08
CA ASN A 153 9.08 20.13 -29.84
C ASN A 153 9.75 20.59 -31.14
N ARG A 154 11.05 20.90 -31.09
CA ARG A 154 11.87 21.28 -32.26
C ARG A 154 11.85 20.18 -33.32
N VAL A 155 12.15 18.94 -32.92
CA VAL A 155 12.21 17.78 -33.84
C VAL A 155 10.82 17.40 -34.34
N ARG A 156 9.79 17.48 -33.48
CA ARG A 156 8.39 17.30 -33.88
C ARG A 156 7.99 18.29 -34.98
N ASN A 157 8.29 19.57 -34.79
CA ASN A 157 7.95 20.60 -35.76
C ASN A 157 8.72 20.38 -37.09
N LYS A 158 9.99 19.95 -37.03
CA LYS A 158 10.77 19.57 -38.22
C LYS A 158 10.13 18.39 -38.97
N TYR A 159 9.65 17.36 -38.25
CA TYR A 159 8.92 16.24 -38.84
C TYR A 159 7.58 16.66 -39.45
N LEU A 160 6.81 17.51 -38.77
CA LEU A 160 5.54 18.02 -39.27
C LEU A 160 5.71 18.88 -40.53
N ARG A 161 6.82 19.63 -40.65
CA ARG A 161 7.16 20.39 -41.86
C ARG A 161 7.60 19.50 -43.03
N LYS A 162 8.39 18.45 -42.77
CA LYS A 162 8.86 17.51 -43.81
C LYS A 162 8.83 16.07 -43.29
N ARG A 163 7.84 15.31 -43.76
CA ARG A 163 7.63 13.89 -43.41
C ARG A 163 8.57 12.98 -44.21
N CYS A 164 9.83 12.93 -43.83
CA CYS A 164 10.81 11.97 -44.37
C CYS A 164 11.27 10.95 -43.30
N SER A 165 11.85 9.84 -43.75
CA SER A 165 12.32 8.74 -42.90
C SER A 165 13.33 9.21 -41.82
N THR A 166 14.24 10.12 -42.18
CA THR A 166 15.24 10.69 -41.26
C THR A 166 14.58 11.52 -40.16
N ASN A 167 13.66 12.44 -40.51
CA ASN A 167 12.96 13.26 -39.54
C ASN A 167 12.06 12.41 -38.62
N ARG A 168 11.45 11.34 -39.15
CA ARG A 168 10.67 10.37 -38.39
C ARG A 168 11.53 9.67 -37.32
N LYS A 169 12.71 9.15 -37.69
CA LYS A 169 13.64 8.50 -36.75
C LYS A 169 14.07 9.46 -35.63
N CYS A 170 14.43 10.70 -35.98
CA CYS A 170 14.78 11.73 -34.99
C CYS A 170 13.61 12.03 -34.04
N PHE A 171 12.39 12.18 -34.57
CA PHE A 171 11.19 12.42 -33.77
C PHE A 171 10.91 11.29 -32.79
N CYS A 172 10.97 10.03 -33.25
CA CYS A 172 10.78 8.86 -32.39
C CYS A 172 11.83 8.76 -31.28
N SER A 173 13.10 9.10 -31.60
CA SER A 173 14.19 9.13 -30.62
C SER A 173 13.97 10.21 -29.56
N ALA A 174 13.68 11.46 -29.99
CA ALA A 174 13.42 12.58 -29.09
C ALA A 174 12.17 12.34 -28.21
N ARG A 175 11.11 11.73 -28.76
CA ARG A 175 9.92 11.33 -27.99
C ARG A 175 10.26 10.31 -26.90
N SER A 176 11.04 9.29 -27.25
CA SER A 176 11.49 8.25 -26.31
C SER A 176 12.35 8.83 -25.21
N TYR A 177 13.28 9.73 -25.57
CA TYR A 177 14.15 10.42 -24.62
C TYR A 177 13.35 11.33 -23.68
N TYR A 178 12.45 12.17 -24.20
CA TYR A 178 11.61 13.04 -23.39
C TYR A 178 10.72 12.25 -22.42
N SER A 179 10.09 11.17 -22.90
CA SER A 179 9.31 10.24 -22.05
C SER A 179 10.17 9.65 -20.92
N LYS A 180 11.42 9.25 -21.22
CA LYS A 180 12.38 8.73 -20.23
C LYS A 180 12.73 9.77 -19.18
N VAL A 181 13.05 11.00 -19.60
CA VAL A 181 13.40 12.12 -18.70
C VAL A 181 12.23 12.46 -17.78
N LYS A 182 11.01 12.59 -18.34
CA LYS A 182 9.78 12.82 -17.58
C LYS A 182 9.53 11.73 -16.54
N ARG A 183 9.70 10.46 -16.92
CA ARG A 183 9.54 9.32 -16.00
C ARG A 183 10.58 9.37 -14.88
N HIS A 184 11.83 9.68 -15.20
CA HIS A 184 12.91 9.80 -14.22
C HIS A 184 12.65 10.91 -13.20
N ALA A 185 12.23 12.09 -13.67
CA ALA A 185 11.98 13.24 -12.80
C ALA A 185 10.77 13.02 -11.88
N LYS A 186 9.67 12.42 -12.40
CA LYS A 186 8.54 11.97 -11.58
C LYS A 186 8.95 10.93 -10.54
N PHE A 187 9.74 9.93 -10.93
CA PHE A 187 10.26 8.93 -10.01
C PHE A 187 11.15 9.55 -8.93
N LYS A 188 12.05 10.47 -9.30
CA LYS A 188 12.93 11.16 -8.35
C LYS A 188 12.11 11.91 -7.30
N LEU A 189 11.10 12.67 -7.71
CA LEU A 189 10.22 13.36 -6.77
C LEU A 189 9.45 12.39 -5.88
N SER A 190 8.82 11.36 -6.47
CA SER A 190 8.08 10.34 -5.72
C SER A 190 8.98 9.62 -4.71
N LYS A 191 10.21 9.27 -5.08
CA LYS A 191 11.21 8.67 -4.20
C LYS A 191 11.66 9.61 -3.09
N LEU A 192 11.84 10.90 -3.37
CA LEU A 192 12.15 11.91 -2.36
C LEU A 192 10.99 12.06 -1.36
N LYS A 193 9.75 12.13 -1.84
CA LYS A 193 8.55 12.15 -0.98
C LYS A 193 8.43 10.88 -0.14
N ALA A 194 8.63 9.71 -0.73
CA ALA A 194 8.61 8.42 -0.03
C ALA A 194 9.71 8.32 1.04
N ARG A 195 10.93 8.76 0.73
CA ARG A 195 12.04 8.87 1.69
C ARG A 195 11.75 9.85 2.81
N LYS A 196 11.19 11.02 2.50
CA LYS A 196 10.75 12.01 3.50
C LYS A 196 9.72 11.39 4.44
N ILE A 197 8.68 10.75 3.92
CA ILE A 197 7.67 10.05 4.73
C ILE A 197 8.35 8.98 5.61
N SER A 198 9.28 8.20 5.06
CA SER A 198 9.97 7.16 5.81
C SER A 198 10.92 7.69 6.89
N SER A 199 11.54 8.87 6.69
CA SER A 199 12.37 9.53 7.70
C SER A 199 11.50 10.18 8.78
N LEU A 200 10.39 10.81 8.40
CA LEU A 200 9.43 11.39 9.34
C LEU A 200 8.87 10.35 10.30
N HIS A 201 8.64 9.12 9.84
CA HIS A 201 8.25 8.02 10.72
C HIS A 201 9.20 7.82 11.91
N LYS A 202 10.50 8.08 11.75
CA LYS A 202 11.50 7.92 12.82
C LYS A 202 11.68 9.19 13.66
N CYS A 203 11.61 10.38 13.03
CA CYS A 203 12.01 11.63 13.67
C CYS A 203 10.84 12.52 14.10
N ASP A 204 9.70 12.48 13.41
CA ASP A 204 8.52 13.31 13.70
C ASP A 204 7.22 12.58 13.29
N PRO A 205 6.63 11.80 14.22
CA PRO A 205 5.38 11.09 13.98
C PRO A 205 4.18 12.01 13.64
N LYS A 206 4.15 13.23 14.16
CA LYS A 206 3.03 14.16 13.94
C LYS A 206 3.04 14.66 12.50
N GLN A 207 4.21 15.07 12.00
CA GLN A 207 4.37 15.49 10.61
C GLN A 207 4.19 14.31 9.64
N PHE A 208 4.61 13.10 10.01
CA PHE A 208 4.33 11.88 9.25
C PHE A 208 2.82 11.70 8.99
N TRP A 209 1.99 11.80 10.03
CA TRP A 209 0.54 11.66 9.89
C TRP A 209 -0.09 12.80 9.09
N ASN A 210 0.42 14.02 9.22
CA ASN A 210 -0.06 15.16 8.41
C ASN A 210 0.18 14.94 6.91
N GLU A 211 1.39 14.47 6.53
CA GLU A 211 1.73 14.17 5.13
C GLU A 211 0.90 13.00 4.56
N ILE A 212 0.58 12.01 5.39
CA ILE A 212 -0.31 10.91 4.98
C ILE A 212 -1.75 11.39 4.84
N LYS A 213 -2.25 12.26 5.73
CA LYS A 213 -3.64 12.72 5.74
C LYS A 213 -3.93 13.81 4.70
N SER A 214 -2.96 14.67 4.37
CA SER A 214 -3.15 15.84 3.48
C SER A 214 -3.63 15.51 2.06
N SER A 215 -3.37 14.29 1.58
CA SER A 215 -3.80 13.84 0.24
C SER A 215 -5.19 13.18 0.21
N TYR A 216 -6.00 13.37 1.25
CA TYR A 216 -7.37 12.85 1.32
C TYR A 216 -8.31 13.82 0.57
N HIS A 217 -8.93 13.37 -0.52
CA HIS A 217 -10.21 13.94 -0.89
C HIS A 217 -11.22 13.46 0.15
N GLN A 218 -11.74 14.37 0.97
CA GLN A 218 -12.87 14.02 1.83
C GLN A 218 -13.99 13.54 0.91
N VAL A 219 -14.36 12.27 1.04
CA VAL A 219 -15.67 11.82 0.56
C VAL A 219 -16.68 12.72 1.26
N PRO A 220 -17.62 13.36 0.55
CA PRO A 220 -18.66 14.15 1.20
C PRO A 220 -19.30 13.25 2.25
N LYS A 221 -19.41 13.76 3.49
CA LYS A 221 -20.09 13.04 4.56
C LYS A 221 -21.48 12.69 4.03
N THR A 222 -21.80 11.41 3.96
CA THR A 222 -23.18 10.97 3.82
C THR A 222 -23.89 11.40 5.10
N ASP A 223 -24.96 12.18 4.98
CA ASP A 223 -25.79 12.59 6.10
C ASP A 223 -26.42 11.34 6.72
N LEU A 224 -25.80 10.86 7.80
CA LEU A 224 -26.36 9.84 8.68
C LEU A 224 -27.41 10.53 9.56
N CYS A 225 -28.65 10.08 9.51
CA CYS A 225 -29.69 10.65 10.36
C CYS A 225 -29.66 10.02 11.76
N VAL A 226 -30.28 10.68 12.75
CA VAL A 226 -30.36 10.19 14.14
C VAL A 226 -31.06 8.84 14.21
N ASN A 227 -32.03 8.57 13.32
CA ASN A 227 -32.69 7.27 13.22
C ASN A 227 -31.76 6.15 12.74
N ASP A 228 -30.82 6.43 11.82
CA ASP A 228 -29.83 5.43 11.39
C ASP A 228 -28.90 5.06 12.55
N PHE A 229 -28.59 6.04 13.41
CA PHE A 229 -27.80 5.84 14.62
C PHE A 229 -28.58 5.03 15.66
N PHE A 230 -29.85 5.39 15.89
CA PHE A 230 -30.73 4.71 16.83
C PHE A 230 -30.96 3.25 16.44
N GLU A 231 -31.28 2.98 15.16
CA GLU A 231 -31.48 1.61 14.67
C GLU A 231 -30.18 0.80 14.67
N HIS A 232 -29.03 1.41 14.37
CA HIS A 232 -27.73 0.74 14.49
C HIS A 232 -27.45 0.29 15.93
N PHE A 233 -27.67 1.16 16.91
CA PHE A 233 -27.40 0.84 18.31
C PHE A 233 -28.47 -0.05 18.94
N LYS A 234 -29.73 0.09 18.52
CA LYS A 234 -30.81 -0.84 18.87
C LYS A 234 -30.55 -2.23 18.30
N ALA A 235 -30.02 -2.36 17.08
CA ALA A 235 -29.60 -3.64 16.52
C ALA A 235 -28.34 -4.20 17.21
N ALA A 236 -27.42 -3.33 17.66
CA ALA A 236 -26.19 -3.73 18.34
C ALA A 236 -26.41 -4.15 19.80
N PHE A 237 -27.40 -3.58 20.50
CA PHE A 237 -27.64 -3.80 21.94
C PHE A 237 -29.01 -4.41 22.28
N GLY A 238 -29.99 -4.35 21.37
CA GLY A 238 -31.36 -4.80 21.62
C GLY A 238 -31.55 -6.32 21.64
N ASN A 239 -30.61 -7.09 21.09
CA ASN A 239 -30.67 -8.56 21.12
C ASN A 239 -30.18 -9.17 22.44
N GLU A 240 -29.57 -8.40 23.34
CA GLU A 240 -29.06 -8.94 24.62
C GLU A 240 -30.09 -8.91 25.76
N LEU A 241 -31.26 -8.29 25.57
CA LEU A 241 -32.26 -8.16 26.64
C LEU A 241 -33.46 -9.12 26.54
N ASN A 242 -33.61 -9.86 25.44
CA ASN A 242 -34.74 -10.80 25.24
C ASN A 242 -34.29 -12.22 24.85
N SER A 243 -33.30 -12.78 25.55
CA SER A 243 -33.09 -14.24 25.54
C SER A 243 -32.62 -14.74 26.90
N SER A 244 -33.59 -15.01 27.77
CA SER A 244 -33.41 -15.93 28.88
C SER A 244 -33.28 -17.37 28.34
N SER A 245 -32.04 -17.82 28.13
CA SER A 245 -31.49 -19.14 28.57
C SER A 245 -30.28 -19.62 27.74
N ASN A 246 -29.19 -19.89 28.47
CA ASN A 246 -28.07 -20.80 28.16
C ASN A 246 -27.04 -20.44 27.07
N THR A 247 -26.08 -19.57 27.42
CA THR A 247 -24.66 -19.93 27.67
C THR A 247 -23.86 -18.66 28.00
N LEU A 248 -23.68 -18.38 29.29
CA LEU A 248 -22.75 -17.37 29.79
C LEU A 248 -21.32 -17.73 29.37
N ASN A 249 -20.84 -17.10 28.30
CA ASN A 249 -19.42 -16.88 28.07
C ASN A 249 -19.20 -15.37 28.21
N ASP A 250 -19.10 -14.89 29.45
CA ASP A 250 -18.82 -13.47 29.72
C ASP A 250 -17.53 -13.06 29.01
N VAL A 251 -17.66 -12.08 28.13
CA VAL A 251 -16.57 -11.50 27.36
C VAL A 251 -16.25 -10.15 27.97
N SER A 252 -15.06 -9.98 28.56
CA SER A 252 -14.61 -8.67 29.00
C SER A 252 -13.70 -8.05 27.93
N ASP A 253 -14.08 -6.87 27.43
CA ASP A 253 -13.21 -6.04 26.59
C ASP A 253 -12.37 -5.14 27.50
N HIS A 254 -11.07 -5.43 27.61
CA HIS A 254 -10.13 -4.56 28.31
C HIS A 254 -9.17 -3.94 27.30
N ASN A 255 -9.27 -2.62 27.12
CA ASN A 255 -8.41 -1.82 26.25
C ASN A 255 -8.28 -2.36 24.81
N GLY A 256 -9.34 -2.97 24.27
CA GLY A 256 -9.39 -3.50 22.90
C GLY A 256 -8.97 -4.96 22.74
N ILE A 257 -8.67 -5.66 23.85
CA ILE A 257 -8.39 -7.10 23.88
C ILE A 257 -9.58 -7.79 24.55
N LEU A 258 -10.15 -8.77 23.86
CA LEU A 258 -11.21 -9.61 24.42
C LEU A 258 -10.60 -10.69 25.32
N PHE A 259 -10.94 -10.64 26.60
CA PHE A 259 -10.65 -11.68 27.58
C PHE A 259 -11.89 -12.54 27.75
N TYR A 260 -11.67 -13.85 27.79
CA TYR A 260 -12.73 -14.83 28.02
C TYR A 260 -12.35 -15.65 29.26
N GLN A 261 -13.36 -16.07 30.03
CA GLN A 261 -13.16 -16.86 31.26
C GLN A 261 -12.40 -18.17 31.03
N ASN A 262 -12.41 -18.72 29.80
CA ASN A 262 -11.63 -19.92 29.44
C ASN A 262 -10.13 -19.66 29.18
N GLY A 263 -9.65 -18.42 29.31
CA GLY A 263 -8.23 -18.06 29.13
C GLY A 263 -7.70 -18.17 27.70
N THR A 264 -8.56 -18.40 26.70
CA THR A 264 -8.12 -18.54 25.29
C THR A 264 -8.18 -17.22 24.52
N PHE A 265 -7.19 -16.98 23.65
CA PHE A 265 -7.08 -15.72 22.90
C PHE A 265 -7.45 -15.82 21.41
N HIS A 266 -8.08 -16.91 20.98
CA HIS A 266 -8.43 -17.12 19.56
C HIS A 266 -9.43 -16.09 19.02
N LYS A 267 -10.42 -15.69 19.82
CA LYS A 267 -11.40 -14.67 19.41
C LYS A 267 -10.77 -13.26 19.37
N ALA A 268 -9.88 -12.95 20.32
CA ALA A 268 -9.09 -11.72 20.29
C ALA A 268 -8.22 -11.64 19.02
N GLU A 269 -7.55 -12.74 18.66
CA GLU A 269 -6.76 -12.84 17.43
C GLU A 269 -7.59 -12.65 16.16
N LYS A 270 -8.80 -13.21 16.10
CA LYS A 270 -9.75 -12.97 14.99
C LYS A 270 -10.17 -11.50 14.91
N ARG A 271 -10.44 -10.83 16.04
CA ARG A 271 -10.80 -9.40 16.08
C ARG A 271 -9.64 -8.54 15.58
N LEU A 272 -8.42 -8.76 16.07
CA LEU A 272 -7.22 -8.07 15.62
C LEU A 272 -6.97 -8.31 14.13
N ALA A 273 -7.20 -9.53 13.63
CA ALA A 273 -7.12 -9.82 12.20
C ALA A 273 -8.16 -9.03 11.40
N SER A 274 -9.41 -8.97 11.84
CA SER A 274 -10.45 -8.16 11.16
C SER A 274 -10.07 -6.68 11.10
N GLN A 275 -9.62 -6.10 12.21
CA GLN A 275 -9.14 -4.71 12.27
C GLN A 275 -7.90 -4.50 11.40
N GLY A 276 -6.93 -5.41 11.46
CA GLY A 276 -5.72 -5.38 10.66
C GLY A 276 -6.00 -5.48 9.16
N ARG A 277 -7.03 -6.22 8.75
CA ARG A 277 -7.47 -6.30 7.35
C ARG A 277 -8.06 -4.98 6.85
N LYS A 278 -8.86 -4.29 7.68
CA LYS A 278 -9.34 -2.92 7.38
C LYS A 278 -8.17 -1.95 7.23
N ALA A 279 -7.21 -2.00 8.15
CA ALA A 279 -5.99 -1.19 8.10
C ALA A 279 -5.15 -1.49 6.84
N LEU A 280 -5.02 -2.77 6.46
CA LEU A 280 -4.28 -3.17 5.26
C LEU A 280 -4.91 -2.59 3.99
N GLY A 281 -6.24 -2.63 3.85
CA GLY A 281 -6.94 -2.02 2.72
C GLY A 281 -6.65 -0.52 2.58
N ALA A 282 -6.69 0.20 3.70
CA ALA A 282 -6.35 1.63 3.74
C ALA A 282 -4.88 1.89 3.35
N VAL A 283 -3.95 1.08 3.88
CA VAL A 283 -2.51 1.17 3.56
C VAL A 283 -2.22 0.91 2.08
N ILE A 284 -2.82 -0.13 1.52
CA ILE A 284 -2.65 -0.48 0.10
C ILE A 284 -3.16 0.65 -0.80
N SER A 285 -4.37 1.14 -0.53
CA SER A 285 -4.98 2.24 -1.28
C SER A 285 -4.11 3.50 -1.22
N ARG A 286 -3.67 3.88 -0.02
CA ARG A 286 -2.82 5.06 0.20
C ARG A 286 -1.44 4.93 -0.45
N ALA A 287 -0.81 3.77 -0.32
CA ALA A 287 0.47 3.54 -0.96
C ALA A 287 0.37 3.60 -2.49
N GLY A 288 -0.75 3.15 -3.05
CA GLY A 288 -1.06 3.26 -4.46
C GLY A 288 -1.26 4.70 -4.93
N SER A 289 -1.97 5.53 -4.17
CA SER A 289 -2.21 6.94 -4.51
C SER A 289 -0.94 7.78 -4.42
N LEU A 290 -0.13 7.56 -3.37
CA LEU A 290 1.16 8.23 -3.17
C LEU A 290 2.29 7.65 -4.03
N CYS A 291 2.02 6.58 -4.78
CA CYS A 291 3.00 5.88 -5.62
C CYS A 291 4.26 5.48 -4.83
N LEU A 292 4.09 5.00 -3.59
CA LEU A 292 5.19 4.65 -2.71
C LEU A 292 6.03 3.50 -3.29
N ASP A 293 7.35 3.56 -3.05
CA ASP A 293 8.24 2.44 -3.32
C ASP A 293 7.98 1.29 -2.33
N ILE A 294 8.54 0.11 -2.63
CA ILE A 294 8.28 -1.11 -1.85
C ILE A 294 8.77 -0.93 -0.40
N ARG A 295 9.92 -0.30 -0.21
CA ARG A 295 10.46 0.00 1.12
C ARG A 295 9.51 0.89 1.94
N SER A 296 8.99 1.98 1.38
CA SER A 296 8.02 2.82 2.08
C SER A 296 6.68 2.12 2.32
N LYS A 297 6.25 1.20 1.44
CA LYS A 297 5.10 0.32 1.70
C LYS A 297 5.33 -0.55 2.93
N CYS A 298 6.51 -1.16 3.06
CA CYS A 298 6.87 -1.97 4.24
C CYS A 298 6.88 -1.11 5.51
N THR A 299 7.44 0.10 5.45
CA THR A 299 7.39 1.05 6.58
C THR A 299 5.94 1.31 6.99
N LEU A 300 5.08 1.68 6.03
CA LEU A 300 3.67 1.99 6.30
C LEU A 300 2.89 0.78 6.84
N TYR A 301 3.16 -0.42 6.31
CA TYR A 301 2.62 -1.67 6.83
C TYR A 301 3.02 -1.89 8.29
N ASN A 302 4.30 -1.72 8.62
CA ASN A 302 4.79 -1.91 9.99
C ASN A 302 4.16 -0.90 10.97
N SER A 303 3.97 0.35 10.54
CA SER A 303 3.42 1.42 11.38
C SER A 303 1.92 1.31 11.61
N CYS A 304 1.16 0.86 10.61
CA CYS A 304 -0.31 0.93 10.63
C CYS A 304 -1.00 -0.44 10.73
N VAL A 305 -0.43 -1.49 10.15
CA VAL A 305 -1.05 -2.81 10.09
C VAL A 305 -0.43 -3.72 11.14
N ALA A 306 0.89 -3.88 11.14
CA ALA A 306 1.57 -4.73 12.11
C ALA A 306 1.37 -4.23 13.55
N SER A 307 1.27 -2.92 13.77
CA SER A 307 0.94 -2.34 15.07
C SER A 307 -0.41 -2.81 15.61
N VAL A 308 -1.43 -2.88 14.76
CA VAL A 308 -2.75 -3.43 15.09
C VAL A 308 -2.66 -4.95 15.31
N LEU A 309 -2.03 -5.68 14.39
CA LEU A 309 -1.94 -7.15 14.46
C LEU A 309 -1.17 -7.66 15.68
N LEU A 310 -0.20 -6.87 16.17
CA LEU A 310 0.67 -7.22 17.29
C LEU A 310 0.26 -6.51 18.60
N TYR A 311 -0.89 -5.86 18.64
CA TYR A 311 -1.36 -5.15 19.81
C TYR A 311 -1.61 -6.12 20.97
N GLY A 312 -0.92 -5.94 22.10
CA GLY A 312 -1.03 -6.79 23.28
C GLY A 312 -0.46 -8.20 23.14
N CYS A 313 0.32 -8.48 22.09
CA CYS A 313 0.85 -9.82 21.83
C CYS A 313 1.82 -10.33 22.89
N GLU A 314 2.28 -9.47 23.79
CA GLU A 314 3.04 -9.81 24.98
C GLU A 314 2.27 -10.78 25.90
N VAL A 315 0.93 -10.70 25.88
CA VAL A 315 0.04 -11.52 26.71
C VAL A 315 -0.51 -12.70 25.91
N TRP A 316 -1.15 -12.44 24.76
CA TRP A 316 -1.84 -13.47 23.98
C TRP A 316 -0.94 -14.20 22.96
N GLY A 317 0.27 -13.72 22.71
CA GLY A 317 1.05 -14.03 21.50
C GLY A 317 1.56 -15.46 21.38
N PHE A 318 1.39 -16.32 22.39
CA PHE A 318 1.79 -17.73 22.37
C PHE A 318 0.96 -18.61 21.42
N ILE A 319 -0.26 -18.18 21.06
CA ILE A 319 -1.09 -18.92 20.11
C ILE A 319 -0.46 -18.94 18.70
N LYS A 320 -0.85 -19.88 17.85
CA LYS A 320 -0.33 -19.96 16.45
C LYS A 320 -0.58 -18.67 15.65
N GLY A 321 -1.73 -18.01 15.83
CA GLY A 321 -2.03 -16.73 15.19
C GLY A 321 -2.19 -16.79 13.67
N ARG A 322 -2.89 -17.80 13.14
CA ARG A 322 -2.99 -18.04 11.69
C ARG A 322 -3.65 -16.87 10.94
N ASN A 323 -4.66 -16.21 11.51
CA ASN A 323 -5.41 -15.16 10.83
C ASN A 323 -4.58 -13.88 10.67
N ILE A 324 -3.76 -13.54 11.67
CA ILE A 324 -2.87 -12.38 11.58
C ILE A 324 -1.73 -12.60 10.58
N GLU A 325 -1.18 -13.82 10.48
CA GLU A 325 -0.14 -14.15 9.49
C GLU A 325 -0.70 -14.08 8.07
N ILE A 326 -1.95 -14.52 7.84
CA ILE A 326 -2.60 -14.39 6.53
C ILE A 326 -2.61 -12.93 6.05
N ILE A 327 -2.81 -11.96 6.94
CA ILE A 327 -2.83 -10.54 6.56
C ILE A 327 -1.44 -10.05 6.17
N GLN A 328 -0.38 -10.49 6.85
CA GLN A 328 1.00 -10.24 6.40
C GLN A 328 1.23 -10.86 5.01
N ASN A 329 0.79 -12.10 4.81
CA ASN A 329 0.97 -12.83 3.56
C ASN A 329 0.28 -12.11 2.39
N ASP A 330 -0.94 -11.62 2.61
CA ASP A 330 -1.71 -10.84 1.64
C ASP A 330 -0.94 -9.56 1.26
N PHE A 331 -0.42 -8.83 2.26
CA PHE A 331 0.40 -7.63 2.03
C PHE A 331 1.64 -7.92 1.18
N VAL A 332 2.40 -8.97 1.52
CA VAL A 332 3.65 -9.33 0.83
C VAL A 332 3.35 -9.71 -0.61
N ARG A 333 2.36 -10.60 -0.84
CA ARG A 333 1.99 -11.06 -2.18
C ARG A 333 1.48 -9.91 -3.05
N TYR A 334 0.63 -9.05 -2.49
CA TYR A 334 0.14 -7.87 -3.19
C TYR A 334 1.30 -6.94 -3.60
N THR A 335 2.20 -6.64 -2.66
CA THR A 335 3.30 -5.70 -2.87
C THR A 335 4.30 -6.19 -3.92
N LEU A 336 4.57 -7.50 -3.95
CA LEU A 336 5.48 -8.13 -4.91
C LEU A 336 4.78 -8.61 -6.20
N SER A 337 3.45 -8.50 -6.27
CA SER A 337 2.64 -9.01 -7.39
C SER A 337 2.81 -10.52 -7.62
N LEU A 338 2.86 -11.29 -6.53
CA LEU A 338 3.04 -12.75 -6.54
C LEU A 338 1.71 -13.48 -6.43
N GLY A 339 1.56 -14.61 -7.15
CA GLY A 339 0.37 -15.46 -7.08
C GLY A 339 0.28 -16.25 -5.76
N LYS A 340 -0.91 -16.76 -5.43
CA LYS A 340 -1.19 -17.55 -4.20
C LYS A 340 -0.32 -18.81 -4.09
N ALA A 341 0.01 -19.45 -5.22
CA ALA A 341 0.84 -20.66 -5.27
C ALA A 341 2.33 -20.43 -4.95
N THR A 342 2.77 -19.17 -4.83
CA THR A 342 4.17 -18.86 -4.50
C THR A 342 4.47 -19.29 -3.07
N PRO A 343 5.57 -20.02 -2.78
CA PRO A 343 5.96 -20.34 -1.42
C PRO A 343 6.12 -19.08 -0.58
N LEU A 344 5.45 -19.05 0.57
CA LEU A 344 5.43 -17.87 1.43
C LEU A 344 6.83 -17.48 1.90
N ILE A 345 7.65 -18.49 2.19
CA ILE A 345 9.01 -18.32 2.68
C ILE A 345 9.90 -17.55 1.70
N ALA A 346 9.76 -17.82 0.40
CA ALA A 346 10.45 -17.07 -0.64
C ALA A 346 9.94 -15.62 -0.68
N ALA A 347 8.61 -15.42 -0.68
CA ALA A 347 8.00 -14.10 -0.75
C ALA A 347 8.38 -13.19 0.44
N ILE A 348 8.32 -13.71 1.67
CA ILE A 348 8.71 -12.98 2.89
C ILE A 348 10.21 -12.63 2.85
N SER A 349 11.06 -13.57 2.41
CA SER A 349 12.51 -13.35 2.36
C SER A 349 12.95 -12.37 1.26
N GLU A 350 12.22 -12.26 0.15
CA GLU A 350 12.47 -11.22 -0.87
C GLU A 350 12.21 -9.82 -0.33
N ILE A 351 11.12 -9.64 0.40
CA ILE A 351 10.74 -8.35 0.98
C ILE A 351 11.49 -8.04 2.29
N GLY A 352 12.22 -9.01 2.85
CA GLY A 352 12.98 -8.82 4.09
C GLY A 352 12.11 -8.58 5.33
N LEU A 353 10.91 -9.15 5.37
CA LEU A 353 10.08 -9.18 6.57
C LEU A 353 10.34 -10.48 7.34
N TYR A 354 9.85 -10.52 8.58
CA TYR A 354 9.82 -11.72 9.41
C TYR A 354 8.35 -12.08 9.69
N PRO A 355 8.02 -13.37 9.82
CA PRO A 355 6.72 -13.79 10.32
C PRO A 355 6.35 -13.07 11.62
N LEU A 356 5.08 -12.74 11.82
CA LEU A 356 4.65 -12.03 13.01
C LEU A 356 4.94 -12.84 14.28
N SER A 357 4.93 -14.17 14.20
CA SER A 357 5.36 -15.09 15.27
C SER A 357 6.75 -14.78 15.83
N VAL A 358 7.72 -14.46 14.97
CA VAL A 358 9.10 -14.09 15.38
C VAL A 358 9.07 -12.79 16.19
N ILE A 359 8.29 -11.81 15.73
CA ILE A 359 8.13 -10.52 16.41
C ILE A 359 7.41 -10.68 17.76
N ARG A 360 6.39 -11.55 17.82
CA ARG A 360 5.66 -11.86 19.06
C ARG A 360 6.57 -12.48 20.11
N LYS A 361 7.37 -13.51 19.75
CA LYS A 361 8.37 -14.13 20.65
C LYS A 361 9.29 -13.06 21.27
N CYS A 362 9.79 -12.13 20.45
CA CYS A 362 10.64 -11.03 20.93
C CYS A 362 9.90 -10.11 21.93
N ARG A 363 8.65 -9.73 21.64
CA ARG A 363 7.87 -8.83 22.51
C ARG A 363 7.50 -9.50 23.84
N ILE A 364 7.12 -10.77 23.80
CA ILE A 364 6.83 -11.60 24.98
C ILE A 364 8.05 -11.64 25.92
N LEU A 365 9.23 -12.05 25.42
CA LEU A 365 10.42 -12.14 26.28
C LEU A 365 10.88 -10.78 26.82
N LYS A 366 10.75 -9.71 26.02
CA LYS A 366 11.06 -8.35 26.49
C LYS A 366 10.11 -7.92 27.61
N TYR A 367 8.83 -8.26 27.49
CA TYR A 367 7.84 -7.94 28.50
C TYR A 367 8.05 -8.75 29.77
N TRP A 368 8.27 -10.07 29.64
CA TRP A 368 8.61 -10.94 30.74
C TRP A 368 9.84 -10.46 31.51
N GLN A 369 10.95 -10.19 30.84
CA GLN A 369 12.19 -9.76 31.51
C GLN A 369 11.97 -8.47 32.33
N ARG A 370 11.13 -7.55 31.83
CA ARG A 370 10.75 -6.33 32.54
C ARG A 370 9.87 -6.59 33.76
N ILE A 371 8.96 -7.56 33.72
CA ILE A 371 8.16 -7.96 34.89
C ILE A 371 9.08 -8.63 35.92
N ALA A 372 9.90 -9.57 35.49
CA ALA A 372 10.78 -10.37 36.34
C ALA A 372 11.83 -9.51 37.08
N LEU A 373 12.27 -8.41 36.45
CA LEU A 373 13.20 -7.42 37.03
C LEU A 373 12.49 -6.22 37.66
N SER A 374 11.17 -6.24 37.81
CA SER A 374 10.42 -5.12 38.40
C SER A 374 10.61 -5.07 39.91
N ASN A 375 10.78 -3.85 40.43
CA ASN A 375 10.78 -3.57 41.88
C ASN A 375 9.37 -3.24 42.41
N ASN A 376 8.33 -3.29 41.57
CA ASN A 376 6.96 -3.00 42.02
C ASN A 376 6.44 -4.16 42.88
N PRO A 377 6.03 -3.94 44.15
CA PRO A 377 5.63 -5.01 45.07
C PRO A 377 4.44 -5.84 44.58
N LEU A 378 3.44 -5.21 43.94
CA LEU A 378 2.27 -5.92 43.41
C LEU A 378 2.65 -6.81 42.23
N LEU A 379 3.43 -6.29 41.27
CA LEU A 379 3.91 -7.09 40.15
C LEU A 379 4.80 -8.23 40.62
N ARG A 380 5.63 -7.98 41.64
CA ARG A 380 6.50 -8.98 42.25
C ARG A 380 5.68 -10.12 42.87
N ALA A 381 4.69 -9.79 43.70
CA ALA A 381 3.82 -10.78 44.34
C ALA A 381 3.06 -11.64 43.31
N VAL A 382 2.48 -11.02 42.28
CA VAL A 382 1.80 -11.75 41.20
C VAL A 382 2.79 -12.62 40.42
N TYR A 383 3.98 -12.12 40.13
CA TYR A 383 5.01 -12.88 39.42
C TYR A 383 5.48 -14.10 40.23
N GLU A 384 5.70 -13.94 41.54
CA GLU A 384 6.10 -15.03 42.44
C GLU A 384 5.01 -16.10 42.56
N ALA A 385 3.73 -15.71 42.62
CA ALA A 385 2.61 -16.64 42.57
C ALA A 385 2.59 -17.43 41.24
N LEU A 386 2.77 -16.75 40.11
CA LEU A 386 2.86 -17.39 38.79
C LEU A 386 4.08 -18.32 38.67
N CYS A 387 5.21 -17.97 39.29
CA CYS A 387 6.40 -18.83 39.38
C CYS A 387 6.08 -20.13 40.12
N SER A 388 5.46 -20.03 41.31
CA SER A 388 5.09 -21.20 42.11
C SER A 388 4.14 -22.13 41.35
N ASP A 389 3.13 -21.57 40.69
CA ASP A 389 2.22 -22.33 39.83
C ASP A 389 2.93 -22.99 38.64
N ALA A 390 3.83 -22.27 37.97
CA ALA A 390 4.56 -22.81 36.82
C ALA A 390 5.54 -23.93 37.21
N LEU A 391 6.17 -23.83 38.39
CA LEU A 391 7.08 -24.84 38.92
C LEU A 391 6.35 -26.09 39.43
N SER A 392 5.11 -25.94 39.92
CA SER A 392 4.24 -27.06 40.28
C SER A 392 3.57 -27.74 39.07
N GLY A 393 3.93 -27.34 37.85
CA GLY A 393 3.43 -27.94 36.61
C GLY A 393 2.09 -27.39 36.13
N LYS A 394 1.55 -26.33 36.77
CA LYS A 394 0.32 -25.70 36.28
C LYS A 394 0.60 -24.87 35.03
N HIS A 395 -0.25 -25.05 34.02
CA HIS A 395 -0.14 -24.33 32.75
C HIS A 395 -0.65 -22.89 32.89
N ASN A 396 0.26 -21.95 33.08
CA ASN A 396 -0.04 -20.51 33.10
C ASN A 396 0.78 -19.73 32.04
N TRP A 397 0.65 -18.40 32.01
CA TRP A 397 1.40 -17.55 31.08
C TRP A 397 2.93 -17.70 31.23
N LEU A 398 3.42 -17.80 32.48
CA LEU A 398 4.84 -17.91 32.77
C LEU A 398 5.41 -19.29 32.41
N TYR A 399 4.62 -20.35 32.53
CA TYR A 399 4.96 -21.68 32.03
C TYR A 399 5.26 -21.64 30.52
N ASN A 400 4.49 -20.89 29.73
CA ASN A 400 4.76 -20.70 28.30
C ASN A 400 6.04 -19.88 28.04
N VAL A 401 6.36 -18.92 28.91
CA VAL A 401 7.66 -18.22 28.84
C VAL A 401 8.81 -19.19 29.09
N LYS A 402 8.72 -20.06 30.10
CA LYS A 402 9.72 -21.08 30.39
C LYS A 402 9.96 -21.98 29.18
N ILE A 403 8.89 -22.53 28.58
CA ILE A 403 8.98 -23.32 27.35
C ILE A 403 9.66 -22.53 26.23
N LEU A 404 9.32 -21.25 26.05
CA LEU A 404 9.93 -20.44 25.01
C LEU A 404 11.43 -20.25 25.25
N LEU A 405 11.86 -20.03 26.50
CA LEU A 405 13.27 -19.97 26.88
C LEU A 405 13.99 -21.30 26.63
N ASP A 406 13.36 -22.42 26.96
CA ASP A 406 13.88 -23.77 26.70
C ASP A 406 14.07 -24.00 25.20
N GLN A 407 13.06 -23.65 24.38
CA GLN A 407 13.11 -23.78 22.92
C GLN A 407 14.23 -22.95 22.29
N ILE A 408 14.55 -21.78 22.84
CA ILE A 408 15.65 -20.95 22.33
C ILE A 408 17.02 -21.36 22.91
N GLY A 409 17.07 -22.28 23.88
CA GLY A 409 18.29 -22.73 24.55
C GLY A 409 18.78 -21.80 25.67
N PHE A 410 17.88 -21.05 26.29
CA PHE A 410 18.16 -20.09 27.37
C PHE A 410 17.39 -20.44 28.66
N SER A 411 17.21 -21.73 28.94
CA SER A 411 16.51 -22.24 30.14
C SER A 411 17.01 -21.59 31.44
N TYR A 412 18.33 -21.44 31.60
CA TYR A 412 18.96 -20.84 32.78
C TYR A 412 18.58 -19.37 33.03
N VAL A 413 18.11 -18.65 32.00
CA VAL A 413 17.67 -17.26 32.14
C VAL A 413 16.37 -17.18 32.92
N PHE A 414 15.56 -18.24 32.92
CA PHE A 414 14.30 -18.26 33.67
C PHE A 414 14.53 -18.07 35.18
N THR A 415 15.55 -18.73 35.73
CA THR A 415 15.93 -18.62 37.15
C THR A 415 16.76 -17.36 37.44
N ASN A 416 17.49 -16.85 36.45
CA ASN A 416 18.24 -15.59 36.57
C ASN A 416 17.89 -14.63 35.42
N PRO A 417 16.75 -13.90 35.50
CA PRO A 417 16.29 -13.03 34.43
C PRO A 417 17.25 -11.89 34.06
N GLY A 418 18.15 -11.53 34.99
CA GLY A 418 19.18 -10.49 34.79
C GLY A 418 20.47 -10.99 34.14
N SER A 419 20.64 -12.32 33.99
CA SER A 419 21.88 -12.92 33.47
C SER A 419 22.21 -12.57 32.02
N VAL A 420 21.20 -12.19 31.22
CA VAL A 420 21.36 -11.97 29.79
C VAL A 420 20.61 -10.73 29.34
N TYR A 421 21.27 -9.87 28.56
CA TYR A 421 20.60 -8.74 27.91
C TYR A 421 19.57 -9.22 26.88
N PHE A 422 18.40 -8.55 26.83
CA PHE A 422 17.36 -8.84 25.84
C PHE A 422 17.88 -8.92 24.39
N LYS A 423 18.93 -8.15 24.05
CA LYS A 423 19.55 -8.19 22.72
C LYS A 423 20.01 -9.59 22.33
N SER A 424 20.55 -10.38 23.27
CA SER A 424 21.03 -11.74 23.01
C SER A 424 19.86 -12.71 22.79
N LEU A 425 18.80 -12.62 23.60
CA LEU A 425 17.56 -13.39 23.40
C LEU A 425 16.93 -13.08 22.03
N LYS A 426 16.88 -11.79 21.69
CA LYS A 426 16.40 -11.32 20.39
C LYS A 426 17.23 -11.91 19.25
N SER A 427 18.56 -11.80 19.29
CA SER A 427 19.44 -12.38 18.27
C SER A 427 19.19 -13.87 18.10
N ARG A 428 19.12 -14.63 19.21
CA ARG A 428 18.86 -16.08 19.16
C ARG A 428 17.55 -16.42 18.46
N ILE A 429 16.47 -15.69 18.75
CA ILE A 429 15.17 -15.89 18.07
C ILE A 429 15.30 -15.68 16.55
N TYR A 430 16.04 -14.65 16.12
CA TYR A 430 16.28 -14.42 14.70
C TYR A 430 17.17 -15.50 14.07
N ASP A 431 18.21 -15.96 14.78
CA ASP A 431 19.11 -17.00 14.30
C ASP A 431 18.37 -18.32 14.10
N GLN A 432 17.52 -18.72 15.06
CA GLN A 432 16.66 -19.89 14.90
C GLN A 432 15.70 -19.75 13.72
N TYR A 433 15.10 -18.57 13.52
CA TYR A 433 14.28 -18.34 12.33
C TYR A 433 15.09 -18.49 11.04
N VAL A 434 16.32 -18.00 10.98
CA VAL A 434 17.20 -18.14 9.80
C VAL A 434 17.53 -19.61 9.56
N GLN A 435 17.76 -20.39 10.61
CA GLN A 435 17.97 -21.85 10.52
C GLN A 435 16.72 -22.56 9.99
N GLU A 436 15.55 -22.32 10.57
CA GLU A 436 14.27 -22.87 10.11
C GLU A 436 13.98 -22.47 8.66
N TRP A 437 14.30 -21.23 8.30
CA TRP A 437 14.17 -20.71 6.95
C TRP A 437 15.03 -21.49 5.97
N TRP A 438 16.31 -21.70 6.30
CA TRP A 438 17.22 -22.46 5.46
C TRP A 438 16.79 -23.93 5.31
N SER A 439 16.41 -24.59 6.40
CA SER A 439 15.90 -25.97 6.37
C SER A 439 14.69 -26.09 5.44
N SER A 440 13.72 -25.18 5.58
CA SER A 440 12.54 -25.13 4.72
C SER A 440 12.88 -24.90 3.23
N LEU A 441 13.94 -24.14 2.93
CA LEU A 441 14.42 -23.94 1.55
C LEU A 441 15.06 -25.21 0.98
N VAL A 442 15.83 -25.94 1.80
CA VAL A 442 16.50 -27.18 1.40
C VAL A 442 15.49 -28.29 1.11
N GLU A 443 14.49 -28.44 1.98
CA GLU A 443 13.41 -29.43 1.84
C GLU A 443 12.45 -29.10 0.67
N SER A 444 12.31 -27.82 0.33
CA SER A 444 11.40 -27.41 -0.74
C SER A 444 11.92 -27.78 -2.12
N SER A 445 11.31 -28.80 -2.72
CA SER A 445 11.57 -29.13 -4.14
C SER A 445 11.24 -27.98 -5.09
N LYS A 446 10.36 -27.04 -4.70
CA LYS A 446 9.95 -25.86 -5.48
C LYS A 446 10.98 -24.73 -5.46
N LEU A 447 11.72 -24.59 -4.36
CA LEU A 447 12.68 -23.50 -4.17
C LEU A 447 14.11 -23.91 -4.50
N ARG A 448 14.30 -25.01 -5.25
CA ARG A 448 15.61 -25.50 -5.71
C ARG A 448 16.40 -24.42 -6.45
N PHE A 449 15.73 -23.62 -7.29
CA PHE A 449 16.38 -22.51 -7.97
C PHE A 449 16.68 -21.35 -7.02
N PHE A 450 15.69 -20.97 -6.20
CA PHE A 450 15.76 -19.85 -5.26
C PHE A 450 16.93 -19.95 -4.28
N ARG A 451 17.16 -21.13 -3.70
CA ARG A 451 18.23 -21.37 -2.72
C ARG A 451 19.65 -21.21 -3.27
N ASN A 452 19.83 -21.25 -4.59
CA ASN A 452 21.17 -21.14 -5.19
C ASN A 452 21.73 -19.72 -5.13
N PHE A 453 20.88 -18.70 -5.10
CA PHE A 453 21.30 -17.30 -5.11
C PHE A 453 20.83 -16.52 -3.88
N LYS A 454 19.76 -16.95 -3.21
CA LYS A 454 19.23 -16.30 -2.01
C LYS A 454 19.88 -16.90 -0.76
N ILE A 455 20.94 -16.25 -0.30
CA ILE A 455 21.72 -16.70 0.87
C ILE A 455 21.12 -16.17 2.18
N ASN A 456 20.54 -14.97 2.17
CA ASN A 456 20.03 -14.30 3.37
C ASN A 456 18.56 -13.90 3.22
N SER A 457 17.77 -14.05 4.29
CA SER A 457 16.38 -13.56 4.37
C SER A 457 16.29 -12.05 4.64
N GLN A 458 16.89 -11.25 3.75
CA GLN A 458 16.93 -9.80 3.82
C GLN A 458 16.27 -9.14 2.61
N TYR A 459 15.92 -7.86 2.73
CA TYR A 459 15.31 -7.08 1.66
C TYR A 459 16.18 -7.06 0.40
N GLU A 460 15.59 -7.39 -0.75
CA GLU A 460 16.29 -7.41 -2.03
C GLU A 460 16.40 -6.04 -2.70
N THR A 461 17.62 -5.60 -2.99
CA THR A 461 17.90 -4.25 -3.48
C THR A 461 17.36 -3.98 -4.89
N TYR A 462 17.18 -5.02 -5.72
CA TYR A 462 16.57 -4.86 -7.04
C TYR A 462 15.13 -4.35 -6.97
N LEU A 463 14.43 -4.56 -5.85
CA LEU A 463 13.08 -4.04 -5.61
C LEU A 463 13.05 -2.50 -5.60
N ASP A 464 14.16 -1.85 -5.22
CA ASP A 464 14.31 -0.39 -5.18
C ASP A 464 14.71 0.22 -6.55
N ALA A 465 14.90 -0.62 -7.57
CA ALA A 465 15.30 -0.17 -8.91
C ALA A 465 14.22 0.69 -9.58
N ASN A 466 14.63 1.81 -10.19
CA ASN A 466 13.77 2.69 -11.00
C ASN A 466 13.37 2.10 -12.37
N ILE A 467 12.78 0.92 -12.37
CA ILE A 467 12.29 0.24 -13.57
C ILE A 467 10.77 0.16 -13.55
N ALA A 468 10.17 -0.07 -14.72
CA ALA A 468 8.74 -0.29 -14.83
C ALA A 468 8.32 -1.51 -13.97
N THR A 469 7.17 -1.41 -13.31
CA THR A 469 6.66 -2.45 -12.41
C THR A 469 6.59 -3.82 -13.07
N LYS A 470 6.26 -3.91 -14.37
CA LYS A 470 6.23 -5.16 -15.11
C LYS A 470 7.58 -5.91 -15.12
N PHE A 471 8.68 -5.16 -15.26
CA PHE A 471 10.03 -5.74 -15.24
C PHE A 471 10.45 -6.14 -13.83
N ARG A 472 10.13 -5.33 -12.82
CA ARG A 472 10.40 -5.69 -11.42
C ARG A 472 9.60 -6.92 -10.99
N SER A 473 8.31 -6.94 -11.33
CA SER A 473 7.40 -8.04 -11.01
C SER A 473 7.84 -9.33 -11.67
N ILE A 474 8.23 -9.31 -12.95
CA ILE A 474 8.67 -10.54 -13.61
C ILE A 474 9.98 -11.09 -13.04
N ILE A 475 10.92 -10.23 -12.63
CA ILE A 475 12.12 -10.66 -11.90
C ILE A 475 11.73 -11.36 -10.60
N CYS A 476 10.84 -10.76 -9.80
CA CYS A 476 10.39 -11.35 -8.55
C CYS A 476 9.66 -12.68 -8.76
N LYS A 477 8.77 -12.76 -9.75
CA LYS A 477 8.08 -14.00 -10.12
C LYS A 477 9.04 -15.08 -10.57
N PHE A 478 10.06 -14.72 -11.37
CA PHE A 478 11.08 -15.67 -11.82
C PHE A 478 11.89 -16.19 -10.64
N ARG A 479 12.41 -15.30 -9.78
CA ARG A 479 13.16 -15.67 -8.58
C ARG A 479 12.37 -16.62 -7.68
N CYS A 480 11.09 -16.32 -7.43
CA CYS A 480 10.25 -17.08 -6.51
C CYS A 480 9.61 -18.35 -7.10
N GLY A 481 9.95 -18.76 -8.32
CA GLY A 481 9.33 -19.92 -8.97
C GLY A 481 7.82 -19.75 -9.22
N ASN A 482 7.40 -18.53 -9.62
CA ASN A 482 6.01 -18.19 -9.92
C ASN A 482 5.73 -18.06 -11.43
N LEU A 483 6.76 -18.08 -12.30
CA LEU A 483 6.52 -18.17 -13.75
C LEU A 483 6.04 -19.56 -14.14
N GLN A 484 5.13 -19.62 -15.12
CA GLN A 484 4.48 -20.86 -15.57
C GLN A 484 5.38 -21.68 -16.53
N LEU A 485 6.65 -21.87 -16.17
CA LEU A 485 7.55 -22.81 -16.87
C LEU A 485 7.08 -24.25 -16.63
N ARG A 486 7.48 -25.22 -17.47
CA ARG A 486 7.07 -26.62 -17.31
C ARG A 486 7.52 -27.23 -16.00
N VAL A 487 8.63 -26.77 -15.42
CA VAL A 487 9.04 -27.20 -14.07
C VAL A 487 8.01 -26.86 -12.98
N GLU A 488 7.20 -25.81 -13.20
CA GLU A 488 6.13 -25.37 -12.31
C GLU A 488 4.77 -25.93 -12.74
N THR A 489 4.36 -25.76 -13.99
CA THR A 489 3.04 -26.23 -14.47
C THR A 489 2.91 -27.75 -14.38
N GLY A 490 4.01 -28.49 -14.65
CA GLY A 490 4.04 -29.93 -14.49
C GLY A 490 3.87 -30.41 -13.04
N ARG A 491 4.03 -29.53 -12.02
CA ARG A 491 3.71 -29.89 -10.62
C ARG A 491 2.22 -30.03 -10.41
N TYR A 492 1.42 -29.15 -11.01
CA TYR A 492 -0.04 -29.15 -10.85
C TYR A 492 -0.65 -30.45 -11.40
N THR A 493 -0.04 -30.99 -12.46
CA THR A 493 -0.43 -32.26 -13.10
C THR A 493 0.42 -33.45 -12.65
N LYS A 494 1.23 -33.32 -11.59
CA LYS A 494 2.08 -34.39 -11.01
C LYS A 494 3.03 -35.07 -12.01
N ILE A 495 3.46 -34.38 -13.07
CA ILE A 495 4.44 -34.88 -14.03
C ILE A 495 5.82 -34.99 -13.33
N PRO A 496 6.54 -36.14 -13.44
CA PRO A 496 7.91 -36.28 -12.95
C PRO A 496 8.84 -35.20 -13.49
N ARG A 497 9.80 -34.72 -12.70
CA ARG A 497 10.61 -33.53 -13.05
C ARG A 497 11.39 -33.71 -14.35
N ASP A 498 11.98 -34.88 -14.53
CA ASP A 498 12.69 -35.35 -15.72
C ASP A 498 11.82 -35.28 -16.99
N LYS A 499 10.50 -35.44 -16.86
CA LYS A 499 9.53 -35.36 -17.96
C LYS A 499 8.97 -33.95 -18.21
N ARG A 500 9.36 -32.93 -17.42
CA ARG A 500 8.89 -31.53 -17.58
C ARG A 500 9.69 -30.80 -18.67
N ILE A 501 9.63 -31.34 -19.88
CA ILE A 501 10.45 -30.95 -21.03
C ILE A 501 10.02 -29.58 -21.59
N CYS A 502 10.96 -28.84 -22.17
CA CYS A 502 10.70 -27.58 -22.84
C CYS A 502 9.95 -27.77 -24.16
N GLU A 503 8.72 -27.29 -24.19
CA GLU A 503 7.85 -27.30 -25.37
C GLU A 503 8.29 -26.27 -26.43
N CYS A 504 9.08 -25.26 -26.05
CA CYS A 504 9.48 -24.20 -26.98
C CYS A 504 10.64 -24.58 -27.91
N CYS A 505 11.69 -25.24 -27.40
CA CYS A 505 12.94 -25.39 -28.14
C CYS A 505 13.04 -26.63 -29.04
N LYS A 506 11.95 -27.38 -29.22
CA LYS A 506 11.86 -28.64 -29.98
C LYS A 506 12.81 -29.76 -29.52
N SER A 507 13.75 -29.49 -28.61
CA SER A 507 14.56 -30.51 -27.97
C SER A 507 13.69 -31.29 -26.99
N LYS A 508 13.42 -32.55 -27.32
CA LYS A 508 12.61 -33.46 -26.51
C LYS A 508 13.29 -33.93 -25.21
N HIS A 509 14.49 -33.42 -24.90
CA HIS A 509 15.31 -33.93 -23.79
C HIS A 509 15.63 -32.89 -22.72
N TYR A 510 15.41 -31.59 -22.96
CA TYR A 510 15.74 -30.57 -21.97
C TYR A 510 14.55 -30.22 -21.09
N ILE A 511 14.75 -30.28 -19.78
CA ILE A 511 13.76 -29.84 -18.78
C ILE A 511 13.61 -28.32 -18.86
N GLU A 512 12.37 -27.82 -18.90
CA GLU A 512 12.10 -26.37 -18.85
C GLU A 512 12.15 -25.84 -17.42
N ASP A 513 13.35 -25.73 -16.88
CA ASP A 513 13.63 -25.04 -15.64
C ASP A 513 14.19 -23.63 -15.86
N GLU A 514 14.43 -22.93 -14.77
CA GLU A 514 14.91 -21.55 -14.78
C GLU A 514 16.29 -21.44 -15.43
N PHE A 515 17.15 -22.45 -15.29
CA PHE A 515 18.48 -22.46 -15.90
C PHE A 515 18.38 -22.61 -17.42
N HIS A 516 17.56 -23.55 -17.89
CA HIS A 516 17.30 -23.71 -19.31
C HIS A 516 16.69 -22.45 -19.91
N PHE A 517 15.65 -21.89 -19.28
CA PHE A 517 14.96 -20.69 -19.74
C PHE A 517 15.89 -19.46 -19.79
N LEU A 518 16.71 -19.25 -18.75
CA LEU A 518 17.56 -18.07 -18.65
C LEU A 518 18.79 -18.12 -19.55
N LEU A 519 19.44 -19.28 -19.69
CA LEU A 519 20.78 -19.37 -20.27
C LEU A 519 20.93 -20.32 -21.46
N CYS A 520 20.08 -21.35 -21.60
CA CYS A 520 20.35 -22.43 -22.55
C CYS A 520 19.40 -22.46 -23.75
N CYS A 521 18.10 -22.25 -23.55
CA CYS A 521 17.06 -22.45 -24.56
C CYS A 521 17.37 -21.72 -25.88
N PRO A 522 17.58 -22.43 -27.00
CA PRO A 522 17.96 -21.83 -28.28
C PRO A 522 17.00 -20.76 -28.80
N ILE A 523 15.70 -20.89 -28.51
CA ILE A 523 14.66 -19.93 -28.89
C ILE A 523 14.96 -18.52 -28.38
N TYR A 524 15.54 -18.40 -27.19
CA TYR A 524 15.84 -17.10 -26.56
C TYR A 524 17.28 -16.63 -26.81
N SER A 525 18.04 -17.29 -27.70
CA SER A 525 19.44 -16.95 -28.00
C SER A 525 19.63 -15.49 -28.42
N HIS A 526 18.82 -15.02 -29.37
CA HIS A 526 18.84 -13.64 -29.84
C HIS A 526 18.52 -12.62 -28.72
N LEU A 527 17.60 -12.96 -27.80
CA LEU A 527 17.29 -12.13 -26.64
C LEU A 527 18.46 -12.09 -25.64
N ARG A 528 19.14 -13.23 -25.41
CA ARG A 528 20.34 -13.26 -24.56
C ARG A 528 21.45 -12.40 -25.13
N GLN A 529 21.71 -12.48 -26.44
CA GLN A 529 22.70 -11.65 -27.12
C GLN A 529 22.34 -10.15 -27.05
N LYS A 530 21.06 -9.82 -27.13
CA LYS A 530 20.55 -8.45 -27.05
C LYS A 530 20.67 -7.84 -25.64
N PHE A 531 20.44 -8.61 -24.59
CA PHE A 531 20.32 -8.08 -23.23
C PHE A 531 21.48 -8.41 -22.29
N PHE A 532 22.28 -9.44 -22.59
CA PHE A 532 23.38 -9.89 -21.74
C PHE A 532 24.72 -9.81 -22.47
N HIS A 533 25.76 -9.48 -21.69
CA HIS A 533 27.14 -9.54 -22.16
C HIS A 533 27.53 -10.99 -22.53
N LYS A 534 28.44 -11.15 -23.51
CA LYS A 534 28.90 -12.45 -24.03
C LYS A 534 29.29 -13.44 -22.95
N GLN A 535 29.89 -12.95 -21.86
CA GLN A 535 30.30 -13.78 -20.72
C GLN A 535 29.16 -14.61 -20.09
N PHE A 536 27.91 -14.16 -20.19
CA PHE A 536 26.78 -14.83 -19.52
C PHE A 536 26.16 -15.93 -20.36
N TRP A 537 26.16 -15.80 -21.69
CA TRP A 537 25.53 -16.77 -22.58
C TRP A 537 26.54 -17.68 -23.30
N SER A 538 27.82 -17.30 -23.36
CA SER A 538 28.90 -18.26 -23.69
C SER A 538 29.15 -19.16 -22.48
N PHE A 539 29.23 -20.47 -22.69
CA PHE A 539 29.46 -21.49 -21.65
C PHE A 539 28.59 -21.27 -20.38
N PRO A 540 27.27 -21.48 -20.45
CA PRO A 540 26.35 -21.32 -19.31
C PRO A 540 26.81 -22.07 -18.05
N SER A 541 26.68 -21.45 -16.88
CA SER A 541 26.98 -22.09 -15.60
C SER A 541 26.08 -21.57 -14.48
N LEU A 542 25.92 -22.36 -13.42
CA LEU A 542 25.16 -21.95 -12.24
C LEU A 542 25.74 -20.69 -11.59
N LEU A 543 27.08 -20.53 -11.61
CA LEU A 543 27.73 -19.30 -11.13
C LEU A 543 27.26 -18.07 -11.91
N LYS A 544 27.25 -18.15 -13.25
CA LYS A 544 26.77 -17.05 -14.13
C LYS A 544 25.29 -16.75 -13.89
N MET A 545 24.48 -17.79 -13.67
CA MET A 545 23.08 -17.64 -13.31
C MET A 545 22.89 -16.90 -11.98
N ASN A 546 23.63 -17.28 -10.94
CA ASN A 546 23.56 -16.65 -9.62
C ASN A 546 23.97 -15.17 -9.66
N ILE A 547 24.99 -14.83 -10.47
CA ILE A 547 25.39 -13.44 -10.71
C ILE A 547 24.26 -12.65 -11.39
N LEU A 548 23.59 -13.22 -12.39
CA LEU A 548 22.45 -12.57 -13.05
C LEU A 548 21.27 -12.37 -12.08
N MET A 549 21.05 -13.30 -11.15
CA MET A 549 19.98 -13.18 -10.16
C MET A 549 20.26 -12.11 -9.11
N ASN A 550 21.52 -11.76 -8.85
CA ASN A 550 21.91 -10.72 -7.90
C ASN A 550 22.54 -9.50 -8.62
N PRO A 551 21.76 -8.77 -9.45
CA PRO A 551 22.27 -7.64 -10.22
C PRO A 551 22.75 -6.51 -9.31
N LYS A 552 23.96 -6.00 -9.57
CA LYS A 552 24.61 -4.95 -8.76
C LYS A 552 24.30 -3.54 -9.25
N SER A 553 23.86 -3.39 -10.51
CA SER A 553 23.59 -2.08 -11.10
C SER A 553 22.18 -1.96 -11.67
N HIS A 554 21.67 -0.72 -11.73
CA HIS A 554 20.35 -0.44 -12.31
C HIS A 554 20.21 -0.91 -13.76
N SER A 555 21.29 -0.81 -14.54
CA SER A 555 21.36 -1.31 -15.92
C SER A 555 21.17 -2.83 -15.97
N GLN A 556 21.87 -3.57 -15.11
CA GLN A 556 21.75 -5.03 -15.02
C GLN A 556 20.33 -5.47 -14.65
N VAL A 557 19.70 -4.80 -13.65
CA VAL A 557 18.30 -5.09 -13.28
C VAL A 557 17.37 -4.87 -14.47
N LEU A 558 17.54 -3.76 -15.21
CA LEU A 558 16.70 -3.46 -16.37
C LEU A 558 16.90 -4.48 -17.50
N SER A 559 18.15 -4.85 -17.80
CA SER A 559 18.46 -5.87 -18.81
C SER A 559 17.85 -7.23 -18.46
N LEU A 560 18.01 -7.68 -17.21
CA LEU A 560 17.40 -8.91 -16.73
C LEU A 560 15.87 -8.85 -16.86
N GLY A 561 15.26 -7.77 -16.37
CA GLY A 561 13.81 -7.63 -16.43
C GLY A 561 13.25 -7.57 -17.86
N ARG A 562 13.98 -6.94 -18.79
CA ARG A 562 13.61 -6.92 -20.22
C ARG A 562 13.76 -8.29 -20.88
N TYR A 563 14.88 -8.97 -20.62
CA TYR A 563 15.08 -10.34 -21.10
C TYR A 563 13.95 -11.24 -20.64
N LEU A 564 13.70 -11.31 -19.33
CA LEU A 564 12.66 -12.17 -18.76
C LEU A 564 11.29 -11.84 -19.35
N TYR A 565 10.97 -10.55 -19.51
CA TYR A 565 9.69 -10.11 -20.07
C TYR A 565 9.51 -10.49 -21.54
N GLU A 566 10.50 -10.21 -22.38
CA GLU A 566 10.44 -10.53 -23.82
C GLU A 566 10.49 -12.05 -24.05
N ALA A 567 11.34 -12.79 -23.32
CA ALA A 567 11.45 -14.24 -23.42
C ALA A 567 10.18 -14.94 -22.95
N TYR A 568 9.58 -14.48 -21.85
CA TYR A 568 8.35 -15.07 -21.33
C TYR A 568 7.16 -14.78 -22.24
N LYS A 569 7.07 -13.57 -22.81
CA LYS A 569 6.04 -13.26 -23.81
C LYS A 569 6.18 -14.14 -25.06
N LEU A 570 7.40 -14.32 -25.57
CA LEU A 570 7.67 -15.21 -26.70
C LEU A 570 7.29 -16.66 -26.38
N ARG A 571 7.62 -17.13 -25.17
CA ARG A 571 7.19 -18.44 -24.66
C ARG A 571 5.67 -18.60 -24.72
N GLU A 572 4.93 -17.64 -24.17
CA GLU A 572 3.47 -17.69 -24.14
C GLU A 572 2.89 -17.76 -25.55
N THR A 573 3.42 -17.01 -26.51
CA THR A 573 3.00 -17.10 -27.92
C THR A 573 3.26 -18.48 -28.52
N ILE A 574 4.41 -19.09 -28.24
CA ILE A 574 4.74 -20.42 -28.77
C ILE A 574 3.83 -21.48 -28.15
N VAL A 575 3.68 -21.47 -26.83
CA VAL A 575 2.90 -22.49 -26.09
C VAL A 575 1.41 -22.41 -26.40
N ILE A 576 0.85 -21.22 -26.66
CA ILE A 576 -0.56 -21.07 -27.09
C ILE A 576 -0.80 -21.66 -28.49
N ASN A 577 0.23 -21.68 -29.34
CA ASN A 577 0.15 -22.17 -30.71
C ASN A 577 0.53 -23.66 -30.84
N LEU A 578 0.80 -24.35 -29.73
CA LEU A 578 1.00 -25.80 -29.63
C LEU A 578 -0.29 -26.45 -29.14
#